data_AF-A0A420WYI4-F1
#
_entry.id   AF-A0A420WYI4-F1
#
_cell.length_a   1.000
_cell.length_b   1.000
_cell.length_c   1.000
_cell.angle_alpha   90.00
_cell.angle_beta   90.00
_cell.angle_gamma   90.00
#
_symmetry.space_group_name_H-M   'P 1'
#
loop_
_entity.id
_entity.type
_entity.pdbx_description
1 polymer ?
#
loop_
_entity_poly.entity_id
_entity_poly.type
_entity_poly.pdbx_seq_one_letter_code
_entity_poly.pdbx_strand_id
1 'polypeptide(L)'
;MPPENSSRPRRRGAGLVALTLSSLVLAHQAPASMETADPTAGTRDSTSFYSALALDARSEDSLWQQLRSGFTLTHETDNPRVRKWLEWYEAHPSFLTEANTNARHWLAWVTQRVKARGMPAELALLPFVESAYDPSAHNPAGSAGMWQFMPKTGAAMGLARTGSYDGRLNVIAATDAALSYLNQQAQRWYDGDWKLALAAYNAGPGTVNGAIREAERHHRPTDYWHLDLPTETMNYVPQLMALSAIVSDPERYGITLPDVPARPEFAQVNTNGQINLSRAAQLADISEQRLRALNPAYKRELTRPEGNPPLLIPADRVDTFRQRLAQLTPSERLGWHEYRVSSGDTLSAIAARHDSSVGQLKSHNRMSSTRLQVGQTLMVPGKPSTGPQAPRERTIQVREGESLWSIAQRHDVGVARLARWNDLRPDATLKPGQQLTLY
;
A
#
# COMPACT_ATOMS: atom_id res chain seq x y z
N MET A 1 -26.50 -41.95 6.20
CA MET A 1 -26.51 -43.21 6.96
C MET A 1 -25.17 -43.91 6.77
N PRO A 2 -24.50 -44.35 7.84
CA PRO A 2 -23.46 -45.41 7.82
C PRO A 2 -24.18 -46.80 7.75
N PRO A 3 -23.55 -48.01 7.89
CA PRO A 3 -22.25 -48.35 8.51
C PRO A 3 -21.41 -49.39 7.69
N GLU A 4 -20.35 -50.10 8.15
CA GLU A 4 -19.91 -50.44 9.51
C GLU A 4 -18.42 -50.89 9.65
N ASN A 5 -17.90 -50.83 10.89
CA ASN A 5 -16.70 -51.46 11.54
C ASN A 5 -15.74 -52.37 10.72
N SER A 6 -14.42 -52.40 10.94
CA SER A 6 -13.63 -52.59 12.20
C SER A 6 -12.11 -52.45 11.90
N SER A 7 -11.11 -52.42 12.81
CA SER A 7 -11.00 -52.23 14.27
C SER A 7 -9.57 -51.77 14.69
N ARG A 8 -9.31 -51.63 16.00
CA ARG A 8 -7.99 -51.45 16.68
C ARG A 8 -7.65 -52.75 17.50
N PRO A 9 -6.55 -52.92 18.32
CA PRO A 9 -5.59 -51.93 18.83
C PRO A 9 -4.10 -52.32 19.14
N ARG A 10 -3.25 -51.27 19.34
CA ARG A 10 -2.16 -51.08 20.34
C ARG A 10 -1.10 -52.18 20.62
N ARG A 11 0.18 -51.74 20.68
CA ARG A 11 0.93 -51.60 21.96
C ARG A 11 2.16 -50.68 21.88
N ARG A 12 2.69 -50.30 23.05
CA ARG A 12 3.85 -49.41 23.29
C ARG A 12 5.13 -50.23 23.47
N GLY A 13 6.29 -49.61 23.26
CA GLY A 13 7.60 -50.08 23.77
C GLY A 13 8.53 -48.89 24.02
N ALA A 14 9.25 -48.90 25.14
CA ALA A 14 10.29 -47.93 25.49
C ALA A 14 11.64 -48.66 25.62
N GLY A 15 12.75 -47.95 25.41
CA GLY A 15 14.12 -48.49 25.52
C GLY A 15 15.11 -47.37 25.85
N LEU A 16 16.15 -47.70 26.61
CA LEU A 16 17.09 -46.77 27.26
C LEU A 16 18.50 -47.41 27.30
N VAL A 17 19.54 -46.65 27.70
CA VAL A 17 20.97 -47.10 27.86
C VAL A 17 21.71 -47.20 26.48
N ALA A 18 22.98 -46.82 26.28
CA ALA A 18 24.15 -46.78 27.19
C ALA A 18 25.11 -45.59 27.00
N LEU A 19 25.94 -45.34 28.03
CA LEU A 19 27.19 -44.56 27.98
C LEU A 19 28.40 -45.45 27.63
N THR A 20 29.44 -44.85 27.06
CA THR A 20 30.85 -45.24 27.32
C THR A 20 31.77 -44.03 27.42
N LEU A 21 32.74 -44.08 28.34
CA LEU A 21 33.77 -43.08 28.62
C LEU A 21 35.14 -43.60 28.21
N SER A 22 36.01 -42.74 27.65
CA SER A 22 37.47 -42.66 27.92
C SER A 22 38.09 -41.56 27.05
N SER A 23 38.66 -40.48 27.59
CA SER A 23 39.95 -40.36 28.31
C SER A 23 41.15 -40.13 27.39
N LEU A 24 41.62 -38.87 27.29
CA LEU A 24 42.94 -38.49 27.83
C LEU A 24 43.12 -36.98 27.92
N VAL A 25 43.71 -36.52 29.03
CA VAL A 25 44.28 -35.18 29.21
C VAL A 25 45.78 -35.35 29.30
N LEU A 26 46.56 -34.48 28.66
CA LEU A 26 47.83 -34.02 29.22
C LEU A 26 48.19 -32.64 28.66
N ALA A 27 48.42 -31.69 29.56
CA ALA A 27 48.97 -30.38 29.24
C ALA A 27 50.48 -30.36 29.52
N HIS A 28 51.26 -29.57 28.76
CA HIS A 28 52.55 -28.98 29.15
C HIS A 28 52.67 -27.65 28.36
N GLN A 29 52.59 -26.50 29.04
CA GLN A 29 53.73 -25.71 29.53
C GLN A 29 54.57 -25.04 28.42
N ALA A 30 54.44 -23.71 28.35
CA ALA A 30 55.51 -22.82 27.86
C ALA A 30 56.49 -22.53 29.03
N PRO A 31 57.73 -22.05 28.78
CA PRO A 31 57.91 -20.60 28.62
C PRO A 31 59.04 -20.12 27.67
N ALA A 32 58.91 -18.85 27.31
CA ALA A 32 59.90 -17.82 26.94
C ALA A 32 61.39 -18.16 26.67
N SER A 33 61.97 -17.52 25.64
CA SER A 33 62.97 -16.43 25.83
C SER A 33 63.26 -15.65 24.53
N MET A 34 63.82 -14.45 24.68
CA MET A 34 64.10 -13.45 23.63
C MET A 34 65.40 -13.72 22.86
N GLU A 35 65.47 -13.32 21.58
CA GLU A 35 66.56 -12.43 21.10
C GLU A 35 66.20 -11.70 19.79
N THR A 36 67.02 -10.72 19.41
CA THR A 36 66.63 -9.54 18.61
C THR A 36 67.16 -9.50 17.17
N ALA A 37 66.35 -9.04 16.21
CA ALA A 37 66.81 -8.27 15.04
C ALA A 37 65.65 -7.55 14.32
N ASP A 38 65.90 -6.31 13.87
CA ASP A 38 65.07 -5.41 13.05
C ASP A 38 66.07 -4.56 12.20
N PRO A 39 65.72 -3.83 11.12
CA PRO A 39 64.53 -3.85 10.26
C PRO A 39 64.86 -4.02 8.74
N THR A 40 63.89 -4.46 7.93
CA THR A 40 63.73 -3.92 6.55
C THR A 40 62.30 -4.06 6.02
N ALA A 41 61.67 -2.92 5.72
CA ALA A 41 60.71 -2.68 4.64
C ALA A 41 59.75 -3.83 4.24
N GLY A 42 58.73 -4.09 5.08
CA GLY A 42 57.49 -4.74 4.67
C GLY A 42 56.33 -3.75 4.72
N THR A 43 55.75 -3.40 3.58
CA THR A 43 54.65 -2.42 3.46
C THR A 43 53.47 -2.86 4.32
N ARG A 44 53.24 -2.17 5.45
CA ARG A 44 52.01 -2.35 6.23
C ARG A 44 50.87 -1.79 5.39
N ASP A 45 50.06 -2.68 4.84
CA ASP A 45 48.78 -2.34 4.23
C ASP A 45 47.90 -1.71 5.31
N SER A 46 47.94 -0.39 5.39
CA SER A 46 47.13 0.40 6.32
C SER A 46 45.74 0.57 5.75
N THR A 47 45.05 -0.55 5.50
CA THR A 47 43.60 -0.63 5.42
C THR A 47 43.07 -0.28 6.81
N SER A 48 43.02 1.02 7.07
CA SER A 48 42.60 1.64 8.32
C SER A 48 41.32 1.01 8.85
N PHE A 49 41.20 0.87 10.17
CA PHE A 49 39.96 0.48 10.84
C PHE A 49 38.78 1.37 10.41
N TYR A 50 39.05 2.63 10.04
CA TYR A 50 38.07 3.54 9.45
C TYR A 50 37.69 3.21 7.99
N SER A 51 38.61 2.66 7.18
CA SER A 51 38.25 2.14 5.86
C SER A 51 37.49 0.82 5.94
N ALA A 52 37.80 -0.04 6.92
CA ALA A 52 36.99 -1.23 7.20
C ALA A 52 35.57 -0.82 7.65
N LEU A 53 35.43 0.11 8.60
CA LEU A 53 34.13 0.67 9.00
C LEU A 53 33.41 1.40 7.85
N ALA A 54 34.12 2.03 6.91
CA ALA A 54 33.52 2.64 5.73
C ALA A 54 33.12 1.63 4.63
N LEU A 55 33.71 0.42 4.65
CA LEU A 55 33.30 -0.72 3.83
C LEU A 55 32.14 -1.49 4.49
N ASP A 56 32.15 -1.67 5.82
CA ASP A 56 31.06 -2.27 6.58
C ASP A 56 29.81 -1.37 6.62
N ALA A 57 29.98 -0.04 6.67
CA ALA A 57 28.88 0.91 6.47
C ALA A 57 28.34 0.92 5.03
N ARG A 58 29.05 0.32 4.08
CA ARG A 58 28.59 0.05 2.71
C ARG A 58 28.10 -1.41 2.53
N SER A 59 28.19 -2.27 3.56
CA SER A 59 27.91 -3.70 3.47
C SER A 59 26.51 -4.12 3.92
N GLU A 60 25.60 -3.20 4.22
CA GLU A 60 24.18 -3.44 3.92
C GLU A 60 23.94 -3.00 2.48
N ASP A 61 23.82 -3.96 1.54
CA ASP A 61 23.53 -3.68 0.13
C ASP A 61 22.37 -2.68 0.03
N SER A 62 22.64 -1.51 -0.56
CA SER A 62 21.64 -0.46 -0.73
C SER A 62 20.38 -1.02 -1.41
N LEU A 63 19.19 -0.50 -1.07
CA LEU A 63 17.95 -1.04 -1.65
C LEU A 63 17.99 -1.06 -3.19
N TRP A 64 18.63 -0.05 -3.78
CA TRP A 64 18.87 0.04 -5.22
C TRP A 64 19.76 -1.09 -5.75
N GLN A 65 20.85 -1.45 -5.06
CA GLN A 65 21.69 -2.58 -5.45
C GLN A 65 20.94 -3.91 -5.35
N GLN A 66 20.16 -4.12 -4.28
CA GLN A 66 19.29 -5.29 -4.16
C GLN A 66 18.28 -5.35 -5.31
N LEU A 67 17.71 -4.21 -5.71
CA LEU A 67 16.77 -4.10 -6.81
C LEU A 67 17.43 -4.43 -8.16
N ARG A 68 18.58 -3.83 -8.46
CA ARG A 68 19.39 -4.11 -9.67
C ARG A 68 19.73 -5.60 -9.81
N SER A 69 20.11 -6.25 -8.71
CA SER A 69 20.45 -7.69 -8.69
C SER A 69 19.29 -8.61 -9.09
N GLY A 70 18.05 -8.11 -9.05
CA GLY A 70 16.84 -8.82 -9.47
C GLY A 70 16.26 -8.36 -10.81
N PHE A 71 16.92 -7.46 -11.54
CA PHE A 71 16.52 -7.11 -12.90
C PHE A 71 16.77 -8.29 -13.85
N THR A 72 15.79 -8.54 -14.72
CA THR A 72 15.73 -9.69 -15.64
C THR A 72 15.11 -9.36 -17.00
N LEU A 73 14.48 -8.18 -17.16
CA LEU A 73 13.87 -7.73 -18.39
C LEU A 73 14.90 -6.95 -19.21
N THR A 74 14.99 -7.25 -20.52
CA THR A 74 15.72 -6.38 -21.45
C THR A 74 15.11 -4.98 -21.44
N HIS A 75 15.91 -3.96 -21.11
CA HIS A 75 15.47 -2.56 -21.06
C HIS A 75 15.30 -1.90 -22.44
N GLU A 76 15.68 -2.57 -23.54
CA GLU A 76 15.46 -2.12 -24.92
C GLU A 76 15.93 -0.68 -25.20
N THR A 77 17.08 -0.25 -24.66
CA THR A 77 17.54 1.16 -24.71
C THR A 77 17.74 1.71 -26.13
N ASP A 78 17.91 0.84 -27.11
CA ASP A 78 18.04 1.21 -28.52
C ASP A 78 16.69 1.47 -29.20
N ASN A 79 15.58 1.04 -28.59
CA ASN A 79 14.23 1.26 -29.08
C ASN A 79 13.87 2.76 -29.01
N PRO A 80 13.41 3.40 -30.12
CA PRO A 80 13.07 4.82 -30.12
C PRO A 80 12.01 5.21 -29.08
N ARG A 81 11.07 4.31 -28.74
CA ARG A 81 10.05 4.58 -27.70
C ARG A 81 10.69 4.67 -26.31
N VAL A 82 11.71 3.86 -26.01
CA VAL A 82 12.45 3.88 -24.73
C VAL A 82 13.38 5.09 -24.67
N ARG A 83 14.14 5.36 -25.75
CA ARG A 83 15.06 6.51 -25.82
C ARG A 83 14.36 7.84 -25.52
N LYS A 84 13.16 8.05 -26.08
CA LYS A 84 12.31 9.22 -25.78
C LYS A 84 12.05 9.40 -24.28
N TRP A 85 11.88 8.32 -23.51
CA TRP A 85 11.66 8.39 -22.06
C TRP A 85 12.94 8.53 -21.26
N LEU A 86 14.08 8.00 -21.74
CA LEU A 86 15.41 8.31 -21.19
C LEU A 86 15.68 9.82 -21.28
N GLU A 87 15.59 10.39 -22.49
CA GLU A 87 15.71 11.84 -22.75
C GLU A 87 14.76 12.67 -21.88
N TRP A 88 13.53 12.18 -21.66
CA TRP A 88 12.57 12.84 -20.78
C TRP A 88 13.01 12.81 -19.30
N TYR A 89 13.44 11.67 -18.77
CA TYR A 89 13.88 11.57 -17.37
C TYR A 89 15.17 12.37 -17.12
N GLU A 90 16.13 12.36 -18.05
CA GLU A 90 17.34 13.18 -18.01
C GLU A 90 17.01 14.67 -17.95
N ALA A 91 16.01 15.12 -18.72
CA ALA A 91 15.54 16.51 -18.72
C ALA A 91 14.68 16.89 -17.50
N HIS A 92 14.17 15.92 -16.71
CA HIS A 92 13.27 16.14 -15.58
C HIS A 92 13.77 15.47 -14.28
N PRO A 93 14.99 15.80 -13.78
CA PRO A 93 15.57 15.15 -12.60
C PRO A 93 14.73 15.35 -11.32
N SER A 94 13.92 16.40 -11.24
CA SER A 94 12.99 16.63 -10.12
C SER A 94 11.93 15.53 -9.98
N PHE A 95 11.54 14.86 -11.06
CA PHE A 95 10.56 13.76 -11.02
C PHE A 95 11.02 12.65 -10.06
N LEU A 96 12.29 12.26 -10.14
CA LEU A 96 12.86 11.25 -9.26
C LEU A 96 12.97 11.75 -7.82
N THR A 97 13.26 13.04 -7.60
CA THR A 97 13.32 13.65 -6.26
C THR A 97 11.94 13.72 -5.58
N GLU A 98 10.89 14.10 -6.32
CA GLU A 98 9.52 14.15 -5.83
C GLU A 98 8.99 12.75 -5.54
N ALA A 99 9.08 11.85 -6.52
CA ALA A 99 8.63 10.47 -6.37
C ALA A 99 9.39 9.71 -5.27
N ASN A 100 10.68 10.03 -5.05
CA ASN A 100 11.45 9.50 -3.94
C ASN A 100 10.86 9.83 -2.56
N THR A 101 10.32 11.03 -2.37
CA THR A 101 9.76 11.44 -1.08
C THR A 101 8.65 10.49 -0.64
N ASN A 102 7.87 9.97 -1.59
CA ASN A 102 6.89 8.91 -1.35
C ASN A 102 7.54 7.51 -1.32
N ALA A 103 8.40 7.22 -2.29
CA ALA A 103 9.01 5.89 -2.46
C ALA A 103 9.86 5.48 -1.24
N ARG A 104 10.48 6.42 -0.52
CA ARG A 104 11.31 6.15 0.67
C ARG A 104 10.60 5.26 1.70
N HIS A 105 9.29 5.43 1.88
CA HIS A 105 8.51 4.66 2.86
C HIS A 105 8.01 3.31 2.33
N TRP A 106 7.93 3.12 1.01
CA TRP A 106 7.19 2.02 0.39
C TRP A 106 8.01 1.11 -0.52
N LEU A 107 9.08 1.61 -1.16
CA LEU A 107 9.90 0.87 -2.13
C LEU A 107 10.50 -0.39 -1.50
N ALA A 108 11.00 -0.31 -0.26
CA ALA A 108 11.54 -1.47 0.45
C ALA A 108 10.49 -2.60 0.61
N TRP A 109 9.24 -2.24 0.92
CA TRP A 109 8.14 -3.18 1.00
C TRP A 109 7.82 -3.78 -0.36
N VAL A 110 7.64 -2.95 -1.40
CA VAL A 110 7.33 -3.42 -2.75
C VAL A 110 8.44 -4.35 -3.28
N THR A 111 9.71 -3.96 -3.16
CA THR A 111 10.87 -4.78 -3.55
C THR A 111 10.85 -6.15 -2.86
N GLN A 112 10.59 -6.20 -1.56
CA GLN A 112 10.46 -7.47 -0.82
C GLN A 112 9.26 -8.29 -1.32
N ARG A 113 8.12 -7.66 -1.66
CA ARG A 113 6.92 -8.34 -2.17
C ARG A 113 7.07 -8.84 -3.61
N VAL A 114 7.88 -8.19 -4.45
CA VAL A 114 8.26 -8.64 -5.80
C VAL A 114 9.23 -9.81 -5.71
N LYS A 115 10.33 -9.65 -4.94
CA LYS A 115 11.34 -10.71 -4.71
C LYS A 115 10.74 -11.98 -4.11
N ALA A 116 9.85 -11.86 -3.13
CA ALA A 116 9.18 -13.00 -2.50
C ALA A 116 8.22 -13.77 -3.43
N ARG A 117 7.90 -13.22 -4.62
CA ARG A 117 7.08 -13.88 -5.65
C ARG A 117 7.90 -14.45 -6.81
N GLY A 118 9.23 -14.25 -6.83
CA GLY A 118 10.07 -14.61 -7.97
C GLY A 118 9.75 -13.82 -9.24
N MET A 119 9.21 -12.61 -9.10
CA MET A 119 8.86 -11.73 -10.22
C MET A 119 10.05 -10.80 -10.57
N PRO A 120 10.15 -10.29 -11.82
CA PRO A 120 11.17 -9.32 -12.22
C PRO A 120 11.19 -8.09 -11.30
N ALA A 121 12.36 -7.70 -10.81
CA ALA A 121 12.47 -6.61 -9.83
C ALA A 121 12.07 -5.24 -10.40
N GLU A 122 12.12 -5.06 -11.73
CA GLU A 122 11.62 -3.90 -12.47
C GLU A 122 10.16 -3.57 -12.11
N LEU A 123 9.35 -4.57 -11.77
CA LEU A 123 7.95 -4.37 -11.38
C LEU A 123 7.80 -3.62 -10.05
N ALA A 124 8.86 -3.53 -9.23
CA ALA A 124 8.87 -2.64 -8.08
C ALA A 124 9.00 -1.16 -8.46
N LEU A 125 9.42 -0.85 -9.69
CA LEU A 125 9.47 0.52 -10.20
C LEU A 125 8.11 0.98 -10.75
N LEU A 126 7.14 0.07 -10.95
CA LEU A 126 5.85 0.40 -11.56
C LEU A 126 5.08 1.52 -10.84
N PRO A 127 5.07 1.62 -9.49
CA PRO A 127 4.41 2.73 -8.81
C PRO A 127 5.01 4.13 -9.07
N PHE A 128 6.25 4.24 -9.56
CA PHE A 128 6.78 5.51 -10.07
C PHE A 128 5.97 5.98 -11.28
N VAL A 129 5.69 5.07 -12.22
CA VAL A 129 4.94 5.33 -13.45
C VAL A 129 3.46 5.60 -13.13
N GLU A 130 2.87 4.84 -12.20
CA GLU A 130 1.44 4.96 -11.85
C GLU A 130 1.11 6.23 -11.06
N SER A 131 1.89 6.56 -10.02
CA SER A 131 1.48 7.57 -9.03
C SER A 131 2.63 8.34 -8.40
N ALA A 132 3.85 8.27 -8.94
CA ALA A 132 5.05 8.74 -8.25
C ALA A 132 5.13 8.22 -6.79
N TYR A 133 4.76 6.93 -6.62
CA TYR A 133 4.69 6.22 -5.33
C TYR A 133 3.66 6.77 -4.30
N ASP A 134 2.79 7.72 -4.65
CA ASP A 134 1.80 8.30 -3.73
C ASP A 134 0.64 7.31 -3.41
N PRO A 135 0.50 6.85 -2.15
CA PRO A 135 -0.58 5.96 -1.75
C PRO A 135 -1.96 6.64 -1.64
N SER A 136 -2.00 7.97 -1.70
CA SER A 136 -3.22 8.80 -1.66
C SER A 136 -3.65 9.32 -3.04
N ALA A 137 -2.90 9.02 -4.11
CA ALA A 137 -3.16 9.50 -5.45
C ALA A 137 -4.55 9.15 -5.97
N HIS A 138 -5.17 10.07 -6.72
CA HIS A 138 -6.42 9.86 -7.44
C HIS A 138 -6.33 10.54 -8.80
N ASN A 139 -6.81 9.89 -9.86
CA ASN A 139 -6.83 10.50 -11.20
C ASN A 139 -8.27 10.86 -11.66
N PRO A 140 -8.45 11.73 -12.68
CA PRO A 140 -9.77 12.13 -13.16
C PRO A 140 -10.60 10.99 -13.79
N ALA A 141 -10.00 9.84 -14.10
CA ALA A 141 -10.70 8.65 -14.57
C ALA A 141 -11.27 7.79 -13.42
N GLY A 142 -10.98 8.14 -12.16
CA GLY A 142 -11.48 7.46 -10.96
C GLY A 142 -10.59 6.32 -10.45
N SER A 143 -9.40 6.17 -11.01
CA SER A 143 -8.37 5.27 -10.46
C SER A 143 -7.81 5.86 -9.14
N ALA A 144 -7.26 5.02 -8.26
CA ALA A 144 -6.76 5.48 -6.97
C ALA A 144 -5.63 4.62 -6.37
N GLY A 145 -4.83 5.28 -5.53
CA GLY A 145 -3.75 4.72 -4.73
C GLY A 145 -2.45 4.50 -5.50
N MET A 146 -1.46 3.93 -4.79
CA MET A 146 -0.08 3.73 -5.27
C MET A 146 0.01 2.93 -6.58
N TRP A 147 -0.99 2.09 -6.85
CA TRP A 147 -1.10 1.21 -8.03
C TRP A 147 -2.24 1.62 -8.99
N GLN A 148 -2.83 2.81 -8.80
CA GLN A 148 -3.89 3.39 -9.64
C GLN A 148 -5.03 2.42 -10.01
N PHE A 149 -5.59 1.73 -9.01
CA PHE A 149 -6.65 0.76 -9.26
C PHE A 149 -7.95 1.44 -9.70
N MET A 150 -8.46 1.05 -10.87
CA MET A 150 -9.83 1.35 -11.28
C MET A 150 -10.85 0.69 -10.33
N PRO A 151 -12.01 1.31 -10.03
CA PRO A 151 -12.93 0.81 -9.01
C PRO A 151 -13.41 -0.63 -9.20
N LYS A 152 -13.69 -1.04 -10.46
CA LYS A 152 -14.11 -2.40 -10.80
C LYS A 152 -12.97 -3.42 -10.63
N THR A 153 -11.78 -3.10 -11.12
CA THR A 153 -10.58 -3.95 -11.01
C THR A 153 -10.17 -4.15 -9.56
N GLY A 154 -10.16 -3.07 -8.76
CA GLY A 154 -9.88 -3.14 -7.33
C GLY A 154 -10.88 -4.05 -6.60
N ALA A 155 -12.18 -3.90 -6.88
CA ALA A 155 -13.21 -4.77 -6.29
C ALA A 155 -13.02 -6.26 -6.68
N ALA A 156 -12.69 -6.54 -7.96
CA ALA A 156 -12.40 -7.89 -8.43
C ALA A 156 -11.16 -8.51 -7.75
N MET A 157 -10.18 -7.68 -7.37
CA MET A 157 -8.98 -8.07 -6.62
C MET A 157 -9.18 -8.02 -5.08
N GLY A 158 -10.41 -7.90 -4.58
CA GLY A 158 -10.72 -7.92 -3.15
C GLY A 158 -10.47 -6.60 -2.40
N LEU A 159 -10.16 -5.50 -3.09
CA LEU A 159 -9.94 -4.18 -2.50
C LEU A 159 -11.29 -3.52 -2.15
N ALA A 160 -11.83 -3.89 -0.98
CA ALA A 160 -13.13 -3.43 -0.51
C ALA A 160 -13.24 -1.89 -0.40
N ARG A 161 -14.41 -1.35 -0.78
CA ARG A 161 -14.75 0.08 -0.70
C ARG A 161 -16.02 0.27 0.12
N THR A 162 -15.99 1.22 1.05
CA THR A 162 -17.11 1.68 1.89
C THR A 162 -17.01 3.21 2.07
N GLY A 163 -18.01 3.83 2.70
CA GLY A 163 -17.94 5.27 3.02
C GLY A 163 -16.81 5.66 3.97
N SER A 164 -16.27 4.72 4.76
CA SER A 164 -15.17 4.94 5.72
C SER A 164 -13.83 4.38 5.26
N TYR A 165 -13.77 3.58 4.19
CA TYR A 165 -12.57 2.85 3.79
C TYR A 165 -12.47 2.63 2.27
N ASP A 166 -11.29 2.80 1.68
CA ASP A 166 -11.02 2.42 0.28
C ASP A 166 -9.72 1.61 0.19
N GLY A 167 -9.87 0.30 -0.04
CA GLY A 167 -8.75 -0.65 -0.04
C GLY A 167 -7.70 -0.40 -1.13
N ARG A 168 -8.00 0.42 -2.15
CA ARG A 168 -7.04 0.81 -3.18
C ARG A 168 -5.93 1.71 -2.64
N LEU A 169 -6.21 2.45 -1.58
CA LEU A 169 -5.24 3.28 -0.87
C LEU A 169 -4.51 2.50 0.24
N ASN A 170 -4.85 1.23 0.47
CA ASN A 170 -4.12 0.39 1.43
C ASN A 170 -2.88 -0.17 0.74
N VAL A 171 -1.69 0.37 1.05
CA VAL A 171 -0.43 -0.02 0.40
C VAL A 171 -0.18 -1.52 0.42
N ILE A 172 -0.48 -2.20 1.54
CA ILE A 172 -0.26 -3.64 1.67
C ILE A 172 -1.18 -4.41 0.73
N ALA A 173 -2.50 -4.17 0.85
CA ALA A 173 -3.50 -4.88 0.07
C ALA A 173 -3.42 -4.56 -1.42
N ALA A 174 -3.19 -3.29 -1.78
CA ALA A 174 -3.04 -2.87 -3.17
C ALA A 174 -1.76 -3.43 -3.81
N THR A 175 -0.63 -3.46 -3.10
CA THR A 175 0.59 -4.12 -3.60
C THR A 175 0.38 -5.61 -3.81
N ASP A 176 -0.25 -6.29 -2.86
CA ASP A 176 -0.52 -7.72 -3.01
C ASP A 176 -1.52 -8.02 -4.12
N ALA A 177 -2.54 -7.17 -4.32
CA ALA A 177 -3.46 -7.24 -5.45
C ALA A 177 -2.77 -7.00 -6.79
N ALA A 178 -1.97 -5.94 -6.93
CA ALA A 178 -1.33 -5.56 -8.18
C ALA A 178 -0.32 -6.61 -8.66
N LEU A 179 0.55 -7.08 -7.76
CA LEU A 179 1.52 -8.12 -8.08
C LEU A 179 0.84 -9.47 -8.40
N SER A 180 -0.25 -9.81 -7.70
CA SER A 180 -1.02 -11.03 -8.01
C SER A 180 -1.73 -10.93 -9.36
N TYR A 181 -2.26 -9.75 -9.71
CA TYR A 181 -2.88 -9.49 -11.00
C TYR A 181 -1.85 -9.54 -12.13
N LEU A 182 -0.73 -8.81 -12.03
CA LEU A 182 0.37 -8.86 -12.99
C LEU A 182 0.90 -10.29 -13.20
N ASN A 183 1.11 -11.05 -12.13
CA ASN A 183 1.55 -12.43 -12.24
C ASN A 183 0.50 -13.33 -12.90
N GLN A 184 -0.79 -13.13 -12.60
CA GLN A 184 -1.87 -13.86 -13.28
C GLN A 184 -1.91 -13.53 -14.77
N GLN A 185 -1.73 -12.26 -15.15
CA GLN A 185 -1.68 -11.79 -16.53
C GLN A 185 -0.53 -12.46 -17.28
N ALA A 186 0.71 -12.31 -16.80
CA ALA A 186 1.89 -12.91 -17.43
C ALA A 186 1.78 -14.43 -17.56
N GLN A 187 1.50 -15.13 -16.46
CA GLN A 187 1.61 -16.59 -16.39
C GLN A 187 0.41 -17.37 -16.97
N ARG A 188 -0.77 -16.74 -17.14
CA ARG A 188 -1.97 -17.42 -17.68
C ARG A 188 -2.42 -16.96 -19.06
N TRP A 189 -1.99 -15.77 -19.49
CA TRP A 189 -2.51 -15.14 -20.71
C TRP A 189 -1.45 -14.74 -21.72
N TYR A 190 -0.17 -14.65 -21.31
CA TYR A 190 0.93 -14.15 -22.15
C TYR A 190 2.19 -15.02 -22.06
N ASP A 191 2.08 -16.28 -21.62
CA ASP A 191 3.18 -17.27 -21.57
C ASP A 191 4.48 -16.78 -20.91
N GLY A 192 4.36 -15.89 -19.91
CA GLY A 192 5.48 -15.27 -19.20
C GLY A 192 5.97 -13.94 -19.77
N ASP A 193 5.40 -13.43 -20.87
CA ASP A 193 5.72 -12.10 -21.41
C ASP A 193 5.20 -10.99 -20.48
N TRP A 194 6.12 -10.43 -19.70
CA TRP A 194 5.87 -9.31 -18.81
C TRP A 194 5.56 -8.00 -19.53
N LYS A 195 6.03 -7.79 -20.77
CA LYS A 195 5.74 -6.56 -21.54
C LYS A 195 4.28 -6.56 -22.00
N LEU A 196 3.77 -7.71 -22.45
CA LEU A 196 2.33 -7.89 -22.73
C LEU A 196 1.48 -7.83 -21.45
N ALA A 197 1.94 -8.41 -20.34
CA ALA A 197 1.24 -8.34 -19.05
C ALA A 197 1.12 -6.90 -18.52
N LEU A 198 2.18 -6.10 -18.64
CA LEU A 198 2.19 -4.67 -18.31
C LEU A 198 1.28 -3.85 -19.23
N ALA A 199 1.32 -4.10 -20.54
CA ALA A 199 0.38 -3.47 -21.47
C ALA A 199 -1.08 -3.79 -21.12
N ALA A 200 -1.36 -5.03 -20.71
CA ALA A 200 -2.69 -5.47 -20.30
C ALA A 200 -3.10 -4.97 -18.91
N TYR A 201 -2.15 -4.56 -18.06
CA TYR A 201 -2.42 -3.86 -16.80
C TYR A 201 -2.99 -2.46 -17.08
N ASN A 202 -2.34 -1.69 -17.97
CA ASN A 202 -2.75 -0.34 -18.36
C ASN A 202 -4.01 -0.34 -19.26
N ALA A 203 -4.01 -1.11 -20.36
CA ALA A 203 -5.11 -1.09 -21.36
C ALA A 203 -6.28 -2.04 -21.07
N GLY A 204 -6.11 -2.95 -20.10
CA GLY A 204 -6.97 -4.11 -19.90
C GLY A 204 -6.66 -5.26 -20.89
N PRO A 205 -6.81 -6.54 -20.47
CA PRO A 205 -6.51 -7.70 -21.33
C PRO A 205 -7.35 -7.79 -22.59
N GLY A 206 -8.60 -7.31 -22.57
CA GLY A 206 -9.46 -7.33 -23.75
C GLY A 206 -8.89 -6.52 -24.92
N THR A 207 -8.23 -5.41 -24.62
CA THR A 207 -7.57 -4.54 -25.62
C THR A 207 -6.34 -5.22 -26.21
N VAL A 208 -5.45 -5.74 -25.36
CA VAL A 208 -4.22 -6.44 -25.79
C VAL A 208 -4.54 -7.70 -26.57
N ASN A 209 -5.48 -8.53 -26.08
CA ASN A 209 -5.91 -9.75 -26.77
C ASN A 209 -6.71 -9.45 -28.05
N GLY A 210 -7.25 -8.22 -28.21
CA GLY A 210 -7.76 -7.71 -29.47
C GLY A 210 -6.61 -7.48 -30.47
N ALA A 211 -5.60 -6.70 -30.08
CA ALA A 211 -4.45 -6.39 -30.92
C ALA A 211 -3.63 -7.62 -31.32
N ILE A 212 -3.44 -8.60 -30.41
CA ILE A 212 -2.76 -9.87 -30.72
C ILE A 212 -3.50 -10.62 -31.84
N ARG A 213 -4.82 -10.81 -31.71
CA ARG A 213 -5.64 -11.46 -32.75
C ARG A 213 -5.65 -10.69 -34.06
N GLU A 214 -5.53 -9.36 -34.03
CA GLU A 214 -5.36 -8.55 -35.23
C GLU A 214 -4.04 -8.86 -35.94
N ALA A 215 -2.94 -8.85 -35.19
CA ALA A 215 -1.61 -9.16 -35.71
C ALA A 215 -1.54 -10.59 -36.28
N GLU A 216 -2.10 -11.58 -35.58
CA GLU A 216 -2.18 -12.98 -36.03
C GLU A 216 -2.92 -13.12 -37.37
N ARG A 217 -4.09 -12.47 -37.51
CA ARG A 217 -4.88 -12.47 -38.76
C ARG A 217 -4.12 -11.87 -39.94
N HIS A 218 -3.20 -10.95 -39.68
CA HIS A 218 -2.34 -10.30 -40.67
C HIS A 218 -0.92 -10.88 -40.74
N HIS A 219 -0.64 -11.98 -40.02
CA HIS A 219 0.66 -12.65 -39.93
C HIS A 219 1.82 -11.70 -39.52
N ARG A 220 1.51 -10.73 -38.66
CA ARG A 220 2.45 -9.78 -38.04
C ARG A 220 2.98 -10.35 -36.71
N PRO A 221 4.14 -9.88 -36.22
CA PRO A 221 4.60 -10.19 -34.86
C PRO A 221 3.59 -9.75 -33.80
N THR A 222 3.46 -10.56 -32.75
CA THR A 222 2.46 -10.40 -31.68
C THR A 222 3.04 -9.86 -30.36
N ASP A 223 4.34 -9.59 -30.31
CA ASP A 223 5.00 -9.00 -29.15
C ASP A 223 4.65 -7.51 -29.00
N TYR A 224 4.80 -7.00 -27.79
CA TYR A 224 4.46 -5.63 -27.40
C TYR A 224 5.05 -4.52 -28.30
N TRP A 225 6.18 -4.75 -28.98
CA TRP A 225 6.81 -3.73 -29.82
C TRP A 225 6.11 -3.54 -31.16
N HIS A 226 5.36 -4.55 -31.63
CA HIS A 226 4.71 -4.57 -32.94
C HIS A 226 3.18 -4.48 -32.92
N LEU A 227 2.56 -4.60 -31.73
CA LEU A 227 1.11 -4.46 -31.55
C LEU A 227 0.64 -3.01 -31.64
N ASP A 228 -0.46 -2.79 -32.39
CA ASP A 228 -1.15 -1.52 -32.47
C ASP A 228 -2.06 -1.33 -31.23
N LEU A 229 -1.53 -0.67 -30.21
CA LEU A 229 -2.17 -0.44 -28.90
C LEU A 229 -2.52 1.05 -28.71
N PRO A 230 -3.33 1.42 -27.70
CA PRO A 230 -3.55 2.82 -27.36
C PRO A 230 -2.23 3.55 -27.08
N THR A 231 -2.13 4.83 -27.47
CA THR A 231 -0.89 5.62 -27.35
C THR A 231 -0.36 5.66 -25.91
N GLU A 232 -1.22 5.73 -24.90
CA GLU A 232 -0.83 5.66 -23.49
C GLU A 232 -0.10 4.34 -23.18
N THR A 233 -0.71 3.21 -23.56
CA THR A 233 -0.16 1.86 -23.40
C THR A 233 1.12 1.64 -24.19
N MET A 234 1.26 2.25 -25.37
CA MET A 234 2.50 2.24 -26.17
C MET A 234 3.63 3.09 -25.57
N ASN A 235 3.35 3.95 -24.58
CA ASN A 235 4.36 4.67 -23.81
C ASN A 235 4.61 4.02 -22.43
N TYR A 236 3.63 3.32 -21.86
CA TYR A 236 3.66 2.76 -20.51
C TYR A 236 4.83 1.79 -20.25
N VAL A 237 5.05 0.78 -21.10
CA VAL A 237 6.19 -0.14 -20.93
C VAL A 237 7.52 0.58 -21.20
N PRO A 238 7.67 1.43 -22.24
CA PRO A 238 8.87 2.24 -22.43
C PRO A 238 9.25 3.15 -21.27
N GLN A 239 8.28 3.76 -20.57
CA GLN A 239 8.53 4.51 -19.33
C GLN A 239 9.21 3.63 -18.28
N LEU A 240 8.64 2.44 -18.02
CA LEU A 240 9.21 1.50 -17.06
C LEU A 240 10.62 1.07 -17.47
N MET A 241 10.83 0.70 -18.75
CA MET A 241 12.14 0.24 -19.24
C MET A 241 13.22 1.33 -19.19
N ALA A 242 12.86 2.58 -19.51
CA ALA A 242 13.76 3.72 -19.37
C ALA A 242 14.13 3.97 -17.90
N LEU A 243 13.15 3.92 -16.99
CA LEU A 243 13.39 4.04 -15.56
C LEU A 243 14.24 2.87 -15.02
N SER A 244 14.02 1.64 -15.48
CA SER A 244 14.83 0.47 -15.12
C SER A 244 16.28 0.59 -15.60
N ALA A 245 16.51 1.09 -16.83
CA ALA A 245 17.85 1.40 -17.33
C ALA A 245 18.57 2.47 -16.49
N ILE A 246 17.87 3.56 -16.14
CA ILE A 246 18.39 4.60 -15.25
C ILE A 246 18.73 4.03 -13.87
N VAL A 247 17.86 3.21 -13.28
CA VAL A 247 18.14 2.61 -11.97
C VAL A 247 19.29 1.60 -12.05
N SER A 248 19.46 0.92 -13.19
CA SER A 248 20.54 -0.03 -13.46
C SER A 248 21.92 0.62 -13.51
N ASP A 249 22.04 1.75 -14.19
CA ASP A 249 23.29 2.47 -14.44
C ASP A 249 23.10 3.99 -14.31
N PRO A 250 22.86 4.51 -13.09
CA PRO A 250 22.44 5.90 -12.92
C PRO A 250 23.54 6.92 -13.22
N GLU A 251 24.81 6.53 -13.08
CA GLU A 251 25.97 7.38 -13.39
C GLU A 251 26.05 7.68 -14.90
N ARG A 252 25.79 6.69 -15.75
CA ARG A 252 25.72 6.86 -17.21
C ARG A 252 24.69 7.89 -17.66
N TYR A 253 23.60 8.04 -16.92
CA TYR A 253 22.52 9.00 -17.19
C TYR A 253 22.65 10.29 -16.37
N GLY A 254 23.75 10.50 -15.64
CA GLY A 254 23.98 11.69 -14.81
C GLY A 254 23.02 11.84 -13.62
N ILE A 255 22.35 10.76 -13.22
CA ILE A 255 21.30 10.76 -12.19
C ILE A 255 21.89 10.28 -10.87
N THR A 256 21.63 11.03 -9.79
CA THR A 256 21.91 10.56 -8.43
C THR A 256 20.67 9.87 -7.88
N LEU A 257 20.74 8.56 -7.64
CA LEU A 257 19.66 7.86 -6.94
C LEU A 257 19.63 8.29 -5.47
N PRO A 258 18.44 8.49 -4.90
CA PRO A 258 18.26 8.95 -3.53
C PRO A 258 18.52 7.86 -2.49
N ASP A 259 18.83 8.26 -1.26
CA ASP A 259 18.90 7.34 -0.12
C ASP A 259 17.50 6.80 0.26
N VAL A 260 17.37 5.47 0.22
CA VAL A 260 16.16 4.73 0.58
C VAL A 260 16.54 3.56 1.50
N PRO A 261 15.90 3.43 2.69
CA PRO A 261 16.16 2.34 3.62
C PRO A 261 16.00 0.95 2.99
N ALA A 262 16.91 0.02 3.31
CA ALA A 262 16.86 -1.37 2.84
C ALA A 262 15.68 -2.19 3.41
N ARG A 263 14.95 -1.64 4.41
CA ARG A 263 13.86 -2.31 5.12
C ARG A 263 12.68 -1.32 5.30
N PRO A 264 11.42 -1.79 5.30
CA PRO A 264 10.27 -0.92 5.56
C PRO A 264 10.36 -0.21 6.91
N GLU A 265 10.16 1.11 6.93
CA GLU A 265 10.14 1.93 8.16
C GLU A 265 8.81 1.82 8.95
N PHE A 266 8.00 0.79 8.68
CA PHE A 266 6.71 0.54 9.31
C PHE A 266 6.50 -0.94 9.60
N ALA A 267 5.61 -1.27 10.54
CA ALA A 267 5.11 -2.62 10.76
C ALA A 267 3.57 -2.66 10.79
N GLN A 268 3.04 -3.83 10.48
CA GLN A 268 1.61 -4.15 10.56
C GLN A 268 1.23 -4.52 12.01
N VAL A 269 0.23 -3.84 12.58
CA VAL A 269 -0.28 -4.14 13.93
C VAL A 269 -1.79 -4.37 13.90
N ASN A 270 -2.21 -5.55 14.35
CA ASN A 270 -3.63 -5.88 14.52
C ASN A 270 -4.20 -5.17 15.75
N THR A 271 -5.23 -4.34 15.54
CA THR A 271 -5.91 -3.60 16.62
C THR A 271 -6.93 -4.44 17.37
N ASN A 272 -7.27 -5.63 16.85
CA ASN A 272 -8.26 -6.57 17.38
C ASN A 272 -9.58 -5.87 17.77
N GLY A 273 -10.07 -5.01 16.88
CA GLY A 273 -11.27 -4.20 17.06
C GLY A 273 -11.16 -2.84 16.39
N GLN A 274 -12.25 -2.08 16.49
CA GLN A 274 -12.32 -0.69 16.03
C GLN A 274 -11.44 0.22 16.91
N ILE A 275 -10.79 1.21 16.31
CA ILE A 275 -9.99 2.23 17.01
C ILE A 275 -10.15 3.59 16.33
N ASN A 276 -10.08 4.67 17.10
CA ASN A 276 -9.99 6.04 16.58
C ASN A 276 -8.53 6.34 16.18
N LEU A 277 -8.29 6.85 14.98
CA LEU A 277 -6.95 7.10 14.46
C LEU A 277 -6.19 8.16 15.27
N SER A 278 -6.88 9.16 15.82
CA SER A 278 -6.25 10.11 16.76
C SER A 278 -5.77 9.41 18.04
N ARG A 279 -6.55 8.44 18.54
CA ARG A 279 -6.17 7.62 19.70
C ARG A 279 -5.01 6.68 19.35
N ALA A 280 -5.02 6.08 18.17
CA ALA A 280 -3.92 5.24 17.69
C ALA A 280 -2.60 6.05 17.55
N ALA A 281 -2.67 7.29 17.08
CA ALA A 281 -1.51 8.18 16.98
C ALA A 281 -0.94 8.55 18.36
N GLN A 282 -1.79 8.83 19.35
CA GLN A 282 -1.39 9.02 20.75
C GLN A 282 -0.70 7.77 21.33
N LEU A 283 -1.23 6.56 21.06
CA LEU A 283 -0.62 5.31 21.52
C LEU A 283 0.77 5.12 20.92
N ALA A 284 0.95 5.43 19.63
CA ALA A 284 2.24 5.34 18.93
C ALA A 284 3.20 6.52 19.22
N ASP A 285 2.76 7.54 19.94
CA ASP A 285 3.56 8.76 20.21
C ASP A 285 3.98 9.49 18.92
N ILE A 286 3.03 9.68 17.99
CA ILE A 286 3.23 10.36 16.71
C ILE A 286 2.07 11.32 16.39
N SER A 287 2.29 12.22 15.42
CA SER A 287 1.19 13.02 14.88
C SER A 287 0.18 12.14 14.12
N GLU A 288 -1.10 12.52 14.20
CA GLU A 288 -2.15 11.83 13.47
C GLU A 288 -1.99 11.95 11.95
N GLN A 289 -1.44 13.07 11.47
CA GLN A 289 -1.07 13.24 10.06
C GLN A 289 -0.07 12.17 9.61
N ARG A 290 0.96 11.88 10.43
CA ARG A 290 1.95 10.83 10.13
C ARG A 290 1.30 9.43 10.13
N LEU A 291 0.39 9.15 11.06
CA LEU A 291 -0.36 7.89 11.06
C LEU A 291 -1.26 7.77 9.81
N ARG A 292 -1.97 8.83 9.42
CA ARG A 292 -2.84 8.84 8.23
C ARG A 292 -2.07 8.73 6.93
N ALA A 293 -0.89 9.34 6.83
CA ALA A 293 0.01 9.17 5.68
C ALA A 293 0.43 7.70 5.49
N LEU A 294 0.59 6.94 6.58
CA LEU A 294 0.83 5.50 6.51
C LEU A 294 -0.44 4.67 6.27
N ASN A 295 -1.63 5.22 6.52
CA ASN A 295 -2.90 4.50 6.46
C ASN A 295 -4.00 5.26 5.66
N PRO A 296 -3.74 5.71 4.42
CA PRO A 296 -4.66 6.61 3.70
C PRO A 296 -5.96 5.93 3.26
N ALA A 297 -6.05 4.59 3.39
CA ALA A 297 -7.27 3.83 3.19
C ALA A 297 -8.43 4.20 4.12
N TYR A 298 -8.16 4.74 5.32
CA TYR A 298 -9.23 5.17 6.23
C TYR A 298 -9.64 6.61 5.98
N LYS A 299 -10.87 6.80 5.49
CA LYS A 299 -11.43 8.10 5.10
C LYS A 299 -12.01 8.92 6.25
N ARG A 300 -12.11 8.34 7.47
CA ARG A 300 -12.82 8.91 8.63
C ARG A 300 -11.98 8.77 9.91
N GLU A 301 -12.52 9.20 11.04
CA GLU A 301 -11.80 9.21 12.33
C GLU A 301 -11.64 7.81 12.94
N LEU A 302 -12.66 6.96 12.80
CA LEU A 302 -12.61 5.58 13.26
C LEU A 302 -12.24 4.65 12.12
N THR A 303 -11.53 3.57 12.46
CA THR A 303 -11.43 2.39 11.60
C THR A 303 -12.82 1.72 11.47
N ARG A 304 -12.93 0.69 10.63
CA ARG A 304 -14.20 -0.01 10.42
C ARG A 304 -14.62 -0.74 11.71
N PRO A 305 -15.93 -0.97 11.96
CA PRO A 305 -16.36 -1.79 13.09
C PRO A 305 -15.78 -3.21 13.04
N GLU A 306 -15.71 -3.79 11.84
CA GLU A 306 -15.26 -5.15 11.56
C GLU A 306 -14.43 -5.23 10.28
N GLY A 307 -13.65 -6.30 10.12
CA GLY A 307 -12.85 -6.55 8.91
C GLY A 307 -11.76 -5.49 8.68
N ASN A 308 -11.16 -4.98 9.75
CA ASN A 308 -10.02 -4.06 9.64
C ASN A 308 -8.77 -4.81 9.15
N PRO A 309 -8.03 -4.27 8.16
CA PRO A 309 -6.65 -4.67 7.95
C PRO A 309 -5.78 -4.27 9.16
N PRO A 310 -4.56 -4.82 9.30
CA PRO A 310 -3.58 -4.31 10.24
C PRO A 310 -3.31 -2.82 10.01
N LEU A 311 -3.14 -2.06 11.09
CA LEU A 311 -2.76 -0.65 11.03
C LEU A 311 -1.23 -0.56 10.85
N LEU A 312 -0.77 0.31 9.96
CA LEU A 312 0.65 0.56 9.73
C LEU A 312 1.16 1.58 10.75
N ILE A 313 2.10 1.15 11.59
CA ILE A 313 2.74 1.95 12.65
C ILE A 313 4.23 2.11 12.28
N PRO A 314 4.87 3.28 12.48
CA PRO A 314 6.32 3.43 12.31
C PRO A 314 7.08 2.37 13.11
N ALA A 315 8.11 1.77 12.51
CA ALA A 315 8.79 0.59 13.05
C ALA A 315 9.37 0.82 14.46
N ASP A 316 9.89 2.03 14.71
CA ASP A 316 10.42 2.51 15.99
C ASP A 316 9.35 2.69 17.09
N ARG A 317 8.06 2.70 16.73
CA ARG A 317 6.92 2.96 17.64
C ARG A 317 6.06 1.74 17.93
N VAL A 318 6.35 0.61 17.30
CA VAL A 318 5.51 -0.60 17.34
C VAL A 318 5.33 -1.14 18.76
N ASP A 319 6.40 -1.24 19.55
CA ASP A 319 6.33 -1.86 20.87
C ASP A 319 5.62 -0.95 21.88
N THR A 320 5.93 0.36 21.86
CA THR A 320 5.20 1.40 22.61
C THR A 320 3.70 1.37 22.29
N PHE A 321 3.34 1.30 20.99
CA PHE A 321 1.96 1.22 20.55
C PHE A 321 1.28 -0.07 21.06
N ARG A 322 1.92 -1.23 20.92
CA ARG A 322 1.38 -2.53 21.38
C ARG A 322 1.16 -2.57 22.89
N GLN A 323 2.13 -2.12 23.68
CA GLN A 323 2.05 -2.09 25.14
C GLN A 323 0.89 -1.21 25.61
N ARG A 324 0.78 0.01 25.08
CA ARG A 324 -0.30 0.95 25.45
C ARG A 324 -1.67 0.51 24.91
N LEU A 325 -1.73 -0.11 23.72
CA LEU A 325 -2.98 -0.66 23.17
C LEU A 325 -3.53 -1.81 24.03
N ALA A 326 -2.66 -2.67 24.56
CA ALA A 326 -3.04 -3.78 25.43
C ALA A 326 -3.66 -3.31 26.76
N GLN A 327 -3.36 -2.09 27.20
CA GLN A 327 -3.94 -1.48 28.40
C GLN A 327 -5.35 -0.90 28.18
N LEU A 328 -5.83 -0.77 26.93
CA LEU A 328 -7.15 -0.18 26.63
C LEU A 328 -8.22 -1.25 26.38
N THR A 329 -9.36 -1.09 27.05
CA THR A 329 -10.60 -1.78 26.70
C THR A 329 -11.08 -1.37 25.30
N PRO A 330 -11.93 -2.19 24.64
CA PRO A 330 -12.49 -1.83 23.33
C PRO A 330 -13.26 -0.50 23.31
N SER A 331 -13.85 -0.08 24.44
CA SER A 331 -14.59 1.19 24.53
C SER A 331 -13.64 2.39 24.53
N GLU A 332 -12.55 2.35 25.30
CA GLU A 332 -11.57 3.44 25.42
C GLU A 332 -10.78 3.70 24.12
N ARG A 333 -10.69 2.70 23.23
CA ARG A 333 -10.05 2.84 21.91
C ARG A 333 -10.80 3.80 20.97
N LEU A 334 -12.08 4.06 21.21
CA LEU A 334 -12.92 4.84 20.30
C LEU A 334 -12.86 6.36 20.56
N GLY A 335 -12.41 6.76 21.76
CA GLY A 335 -12.44 8.16 22.22
C GLY A 335 -13.87 8.68 22.32
N TRP A 336 -14.53 8.46 23.45
CA TRP A 336 -15.90 8.93 23.65
C TRP A 336 -15.92 10.39 24.10
N HIS A 337 -16.84 11.18 23.54
CA HIS A 337 -17.08 12.57 23.88
C HIS A 337 -18.57 12.89 23.92
N GLU A 338 -18.93 14.01 24.55
CA GLU A 338 -20.32 14.46 24.64
C GLU A 338 -20.82 15.06 23.31
N TYR A 339 -22.03 14.65 22.92
CA TYR A 339 -22.80 15.19 21.81
C TYR A 339 -24.20 15.58 22.30
N ARG A 340 -24.67 16.78 21.92
CA ARG A 340 -26.00 17.26 22.30
C ARG A 340 -27.00 17.03 21.17
N VAL A 341 -28.01 16.21 21.45
CA VAL A 341 -29.08 15.86 20.50
C VAL A 341 -29.77 17.12 20.00
N SER A 342 -29.77 17.29 18.68
CA SER A 342 -30.38 18.41 17.97
C SER A 342 -31.74 18.03 17.38
N SER A 343 -32.53 19.03 16.97
CA SER A 343 -33.84 18.79 16.36
C SER A 343 -33.73 17.95 15.08
N GLY A 344 -34.57 16.91 14.98
CA GLY A 344 -34.58 15.98 13.87
C GLY A 344 -33.36 15.03 13.78
N ASP A 345 -32.55 14.92 14.83
CA ASP A 345 -31.60 13.81 14.94
C ASP A 345 -32.33 12.49 15.23
N THR A 346 -31.79 11.38 14.71
CA THR A 346 -32.17 10.02 15.07
C THR A 346 -30.94 9.27 15.57
N LEU A 347 -31.13 8.26 16.43
CA LEU A 347 -30.00 7.51 16.97
C LEU A 347 -29.22 6.76 15.87
N SER A 348 -29.88 6.37 14.77
CA SER A 348 -29.22 5.81 13.58
C SER A 348 -28.42 6.84 12.81
N ALA A 349 -28.93 8.07 12.62
CA ALA A 349 -28.18 9.14 11.95
C ALA A 349 -26.97 9.62 12.77
N ILE A 350 -27.09 9.68 14.10
CA ILE A 350 -25.96 9.96 15.00
C ILE A 350 -24.93 8.83 14.92
N ALA A 351 -25.36 7.57 15.01
CA ALA A 351 -24.46 6.41 14.91
C ALA A 351 -23.66 6.44 13.59
N ALA A 352 -24.33 6.63 12.46
CA ALA A 352 -23.69 6.73 11.14
C ALA A 352 -22.75 7.95 11.01
N ARG A 353 -23.10 9.09 11.59
CA ARG A 353 -22.24 10.29 11.59
C ARG A 353 -20.92 10.04 12.35
N HIS A 354 -20.99 9.29 13.45
CA HIS A 354 -19.86 8.99 14.34
C HIS A 354 -19.23 7.61 14.08
N ASP A 355 -19.42 7.01 12.90
CA ASP A 355 -18.82 5.73 12.48
C ASP A 355 -19.03 4.57 13.47
N SER A 356 -20.21 4.57 14.10
CA SER A 356 -20.63 3.67 15.17
C SER A 356 -21.93 2.94 14.81
N SER A 357 -22.23 1.86 15.52
CA SER A 357 -23.55 1.22 15.45
C SER A 357 -24.51 1.78 16.49
N VAL A 358 -25.81 1.68 16.22
CA VAL A 358 -26.87 1.97 17.22
C VAL A 358 -26.68 1.10 18.48
N GLY A 359 -26.21 -0.15 18.32
CA GLY A 359 -25.92 -1.04 19.44
C GLY A 359 -24.80 -0.51 20.35
N GLN A 360 -23.67 -0.07 19.77
CA GLN A 360 -22.57 0.56 20.51
C GLN A 360 -23.03 1.83 21.25
N LEU A 361 -23.75 2.73 20.57
CA LEU A 361 -24.27 3.94 21.22
C LEU A 361 -25.23 3.61 22.37
N LYS A 362 -26.18 2.69 22.16
CA LYS A 362 -27.12 2.28 23.22
C LYS A 362 -26.40 1.65 24.41
N SER A 363 -25.45 0.76 24.16
CA SER A 363 -24.69 0.07 25.20
C SER A 363 -23.90 1.06 26.08
N HIS A 364 -23.11 1.94 25.46
CA HIS A 364 -22.29 2.90 26.17
C HIS A 364 -23.12 3.98 26.91
N ASN A 365 -24.24 4.43 26.32
CA ASN A 365 -25.18 5.37 26.96
C ASN A 365 -26.21 4.71 27.88
N ARG A 366 -26.14 3.39 28.11
CA ARG A 366 -27.09 2.61 28.93
C ARG A 366 -28.56 2.78 28.50
N MET A 367 -28.81 2.95 27.20
CA MET A 367 -30.15 3.21 26.65
C MET A 367 -30.87 1.90 26.28
N SER A 368 -32.08 1.70 26.79
CA SER A 368 -32.97 0.60 26.39
C SER A 368 -33.71 0.88 25.08
N SER A 369 -34.06 2.14 24.80
CA SER A 369 -34.80 2.56 23.59
C SER A 369 -33.93 3.30 22.57
N THR A 370 -34.50 3.62 21.40
CA THR A 370 -33.89 4.48 20.36
C THR A 370 -34.48 5.90 20.34
N ARG A 371 -35.43 6.21 21.23
CA ARG A 371 -36.07 7.53 21.30
C ARG A 371 -35.10 8.52 21.93
N LEU A 372 -34.96 9.68 21.29
CA LEU A 372 -34.11 10.78 21.73
C LEU A 372 -34.96 11.97 22.16
N GLN A 373 -34.45 12.76 23.10
CA GLN A 373 -35.01 14.07 23.46
C GLN A 373 -34.07 15.18 22.98
N VAL A 374 -34.63 16.26 22.42
CA VAL A 374 -33.82 17.42 22.00
C VAL A 374 -33.16 18.04 23.23
N GLY A 375 -31.85 18.31 23.16
CA GLY A 375 -31.05 18.78 24.28
C GLY A 375 -30.47 17.68 25.18
N GLN A 376 -30.84 16.41 24.98
CA GLN A 376 -30.22 15.26 25.64
C GLN A 376 -28.73 15.19 25.29
N THR A 377 -27.89 14.94 26.29
CA THR A 377 -26.47 14.62 26.08
C THR A 377 -26.31 13.12 25.83
N LEU A 378 -25.56 12.76 24.80
CA LEU A 378 -25.13 11.40 24.49
C LEU A 378 -23.61 11.37 24.41
N MET A 379 -22.99 10.34 24.96
CA MET A 379 -21.62 9.98 24.63
C MET A 379 -21.59 9.34 23.24
N VAL A 380 -20.74 9.85 22.35
CA VAL A 380 -20.52 9.30 21.00
C VAL A 380 -19.01 9.14 20.77
N PRO A 381 -18.57 8.18 19.94
CA PRO A 381 -17.15 8.00 19.67
C PRO A 381 -16.63 9.01 18.63
N GLY A 382 -15.30 9.11 18.52
CA GLY A 382 -14.63 10.01 17.59
C GLY A 382 -14.08 11.28 18.26
N LYS A 383 -13.76 12.30 17.47
CA LYS A 383 -13.46 13.64 18.01
C LYS A 383 -14.75 14.45 18.16
N PRO A 384 -14.83 15.37 19.15
CA PRO A 384 -15.86 16.41 19.17
C PRO A 384 -15.87 17.15 17.84
N SER A 385 -17.01 17.16 17.16
CA SER A 385 -17.20 17.94 15.94
C SER A 385 -17.30 19.42 16.29
N THR A 386 -16.18 20.13 16.32
CA THR A 386 -16.08 21.57 16.61
C THR A 386 -16.42 22.47 15.41
N GLY A 387 -16.92 21.89 14.31
CA GLY A 387 -17.35 22.61 13.11
C GLY A 387 -18.87 22.57 12.90
N PRO A 388 -19.42 23.37 11.97
CA PRO A 388 -20.81 23.28 11.55
C PRO A 388 -21.19 21.84 11.18
N GLN A 389 -22.44 21.46 11.44
CA GLN A 389 -22.96 20.10 11.24
C GLN A 389 -22.44 19.49 9.93
N ALA A 390 -21.78 18.32 10.04
CA ALA A 390 -21.52 17.48 8.88
C ALA A 390 -22.87 17.27 8.17
N PRO A 391 -23.04 17.80 6.94
CA PRO A 391 -24.38 18.02 6.45
C PRO A 391 -25.00 16.68 6.03
N ARG A 392 -26.34 16.60 6.08
CA ARG A 392 -27.04 15.31 6.17
C ARG A 392 -27.05 14.62 4.81
N GLU A 393 -26.35 13.50 4.72
CA GLU A 393 -26.33 12.65 3.52
C GLU A 393 -27.76 12.39 3.00
N ARG A 394 -28.04 12.85 1.78
CA ARG A 394 -29.34 12.81 1.11
C ARG A 394 -29.12 12.45 -0.35
N THR A 395 -29.64 11.31 -0.77
CA THR A 395 -29.67 10.95 -2.18
C THR A 395 -30.83 11.67 -2.88
N ILE A 396 -30.54 12.34 -3.99
CA ILE A 396 -31.53 12.92 -4.91
C ILE A 396 -31.40 12.25 -6.29
N GLN A 397 -32.50 12.23 -7.06
CA GLN A 397 -32.45 11.86 -8.48
C GLN A 397 -32.40 13.11 -9.34
N VAL A 398 -31.48 13.10 -10.32
CA VAL A 398 -31.38 14.08 -11.40
C VAL A 398 -32.65 14.02 -12.25
N ARG A 399 -33.30 15.16 -12.44
CA ARG A 399 -34.47 15.30 -13.33
C ARG A 399 -34.04 15.63 -14.76
N GLU A 400 -34.96 15.48 -15.71
CA GLU A 400 -34.72 15.90 -17.09
C GLU A 400 -34.37 17.39 -17.16
N GLY A 401 -33.30 17.73 -17.90
CA GLY A 401 -32.77 19.09 -18.00
C GLY A 401 -31.92 19.58 -16.80
N GLU A 402 -31.71 18.79 -15.75
CA GLU A 402 -30.85 19.21 -14.63
C GLU A 402 -29.35 19.07 -14.91
N SER A 403 -28.57 20.02 -14.40
CA SER A 403 -27.10 20.04 -14.44
C SER A 403 -26.53 20.12 -13.02
N LEU A 404 -25.23 19.85 -12.87
CA LEU A 404 -24.55 20.06 -11.58
C LEU A 404 -24.74 21.49 -11.08
N TRP A 405 -24.78 22.49 -11.96
CA TRP A 405 -25.01 23.89 -11.61
C TRP A 405 -26.44 24.13 -11.07
N SER A 406 -27.48 23.68 -11.77
CA SER A 406 -28.87 23.92 -11.33
C SER A 406 -29.23 23.15 -10.06
N ILE A 407 -28.67 21.95 -9.88
CA ILE A 407 -28.81 21.17 -8.64
C ILE A 407 -28.05 21.86 -7.49
N ALA A 408 -26.79 22.25 -7.72
CA ALA A 408 -25.97 22.93 -6.73
C ALA A 408 -26.63 24.23 -6.21
N GLN A 409 -27.14 25.06 -7.12
CA GLN A 409 -27.85 26.28 -6.79
C GLN A 409 -29.15 26.02 -6.00
N ARG A 410 -29.96 25.02 -6.39
CA ARG A 410 -31.19 24.66 -5.67
C ARG A 410 -30.95 24.22 -4.23
N HIS A 411 -29.82 23.58 -3.97
CA HIS A 411 -29.48 23.00 -2.67
C HIS A 411 -28.47 23.83 -1.87
N ASP A 412 -28.15 25.05 -2.32
CA ASP A 412 -27.19 25.98 -1.70
C ASP A 412 -25.81 25.35 -1.43
N VAL A 413 -25.29 24.61 -2.42
CA VAL A 413 -23.95 24.00 -2.38
C VAL A 413 -23.12 24.44 -3.57
N GLY A 414 -21.79 24.45 -3.44
CA GLY A 414 -20.90 24.77 -4.56
C GLY A 414 -20.81 23.62 -5.57
N VAL A 415 -20.81 23.93 -6.88
CA VAL A 415 -20.73 22.93 -7.97
C VAL A 415 -19.55 21.95 -7.78
N ALA A 416 -18.34 22.46 -7.53
CA ALA A 416 -17.17 21.62 -7.29
C ALA A 416 -17.29 20.74 -6.02
N ARG A 417 -18.08 21.17 -5.03
CA ARG A 417 -18.34 20.40 -3.80
C ARG A 417 -19.33 19.28 -4.07
N LEU A 418 -20.44 19.58 -4.76
CA LEU A 418 -21.43 18.60 -5.22
C LEU A 418 -20.79 17.54 -6.13
N ALA A 419 -19.96 17.97 -7.08
CA ALA A 419 -19.27 17.07 -7.99
C ALA A 419 -18.33 16.12 -7.23
N ARG A 420 -17.49 16.66 -6.33
CA ARG A 420 -16.56 15.88 -5.49
C ARG A 420 -17.27 14.88 -4.56
N TRP A 421 -18.45 15.19 -4.05
CA TRP A 421 -19.24 14.26 -3.23
C TRP A 421 -19.75 13.03 -4.01
N ASN A 422 -19.75 13.11 -5.34
CA ASN A 422 -20.34 12.12 -6.24
C ASN A 422 -19.29 11.46 -7.15
N ASP A 423 -18.00 11.66 -6.88
CA ASP A 423 -16.89 11.25 -7.75
C ASP A 423 -17.06 11.78 -9.21
N LEU A 424 -17.63 12.98 -9.37
CA LEU A 424 -17.85 13.66 -10.66
C LEU A 424 -16.88 14.83 -10.85
N ARG A 425 -16.64 15.20 -12.13
CA ARG A 425 -15.98 16.45 -12.50
C ARG A 425 -16.98 17.62 -12.42
N PRO A 426 -16.57 18.88 -12.16
CA PRO A 426 -17.50 20.02 -12.05
C PRO A 426 -18.32 20.33 -13.31
N ASP A 427 -17.82 19.89 -14.47
CA ASP A 427 -18.38 20.01 -15.82
C ASP A 427 -19.11 18.74 -16.29
N ALA A 428 -19.25 17.71 -15.44
CA ALA A 428 -19.84 16.43 -15.83
C ALA A 428 -21.32 16.54 -16.22
N THR A 429 -21.66 16.05 -17.42
CA THR A 429 -23.04 15.90 -17.88
C THR A 429 -23.78 14.85 -17.05
N LEU A 430 -24.94 15.22 -16.51
CA LEU A 430 -25.79 14.33 -15.72
C LEU A 430 -26.82 13.63 -16.61
N LYS A 431 -27.21 12.40 -16.23
CA LYS A 431 -28.28 11.65 -16.89
C LYS A 431 -29.58 11.71 -16.07
N PRO A 432 -30.77 11.88 -16.69
CA PRO A 432 -32.03 11.74 -15.97
C PRO A 432 -32.12 10.41 -15.21
N GLY A 433 -32.61 10.45 -13.97
CA GLY A 433 -32.68 9.29 -13.07
C GLY A 433 -31.37 8.93 -12.34
N GLN A 434 -30.24 9.54 -12.70
CA GLN A 434 -28.96 9.38 -11.99
C GLN A 434 -29.13 9.81 -10.52
N GLN A 435 -28.58 9.02 -9.60
CA GLN A 435 -28.58 9.37 -8.18
C GLN A 435 -27.35 10.22 -7.85
N LEU A 436 -27.56 11.31 -7.10
CA LEU A 436 -26.50 12.12 -6.52
C LEU A 436 -26.67 12.21 -5.01
N THR A 437 -25.58 11.99 -4.29
CA THR A 437 -25.43 12.22 -2.86
C THR A 437 -25.13 13.70 -2.60
N LEU A 438 -26.08 14.38 -1.96
CA LEU A 438 -25.84 15.63 -1.26
C LEU A 438 -25.44 15.32 0.18
N TYR A 439 -24.68 16.23 0.79
CA TYR A 439 -24.53 16.31 2.24
C TYR A 439 -25.12 17.65 2.67
#